data_AF-A0A841AD26-F1
#
_entry.id   AF-A0A841AD26-F1
#
_cell.length_a   1.000
_cell.length_b   1.000
_cell.length_c   1.000
_cell.angle_alpha   90.00
_cell.angle_beta   90.00
_cell.angle_gamma   90.00
#
_symmetry.space_group_name_H-M   'P 1'
#
loop_
_entity.id
_entity.type
_entity.pdbx_description
1 polymer ?
#
loop_
_entity_poly.entity_id
_entity_poly.type
_entity_poly.pdbx_seq_one_letter_code
_entity_poly.pdbx_strand_id
1 'polypeptide(L)'
;MTRWALAEPARWTLLYGTPVQGDAAPAETTNAAGTRVTRRVLEIAADAAWEGGDQAREGVDQAREGGAPAEDAPALAPAVRELLTQTLAEFDVDAAPETAVRAITVWSGLVGVLSAHLFGQLGADAVALGEDVLRPQIEVLADVIAPR
;
A
#
# COMPACT_ATOMS: atom_id res chain seq x y z
N MET A 1 -4.22 8.56 -7.95
CA MET A 1 -5.42 7.87 -7.42
C MET A 1 -6.51 8.88 -7.03
N THR A 2 -6.20 9.87 -6.19
CA THR A 2 -7.12 10.92 -5.70
C THR A 2 -8.01 11.56 -6.76
N ARG A 3 -7.42 12.16 -7.80
CA ARG A 3 -8.16 12.82 -8.88
C ARG A 3 -9.18 11.90 -9.54
N TRP A 4 -8.82 10.64 -9.76
CA TRP A 4 -9.72 9.65 -10.35
C TRP A 4 -10.86 9.28 -9.39
N ALA A 5 -10.55 9.05 -8.11
CA ALA A 5 -11.52 8.71 -7.09
C ALA A 5 -12.60 9.79 -6.92
N LEU A 6 -12.19 11.07 -6.94
CA LEU A 6 -13.11 12.22 -6.88
C LEU A 6 -13.93 12.40 -8.16
N ALA A 7 -13.35 12.14 -9.33
CA ALA A 7 -14.05 12.25 -10.61
C ALA A 7 -15.05 11.10 -10.84
N GLU A 8 -14.76 9.91 -10.33
CA GLU A 8 -15.52 8.68 -10.59
C GLU A 8 -15.95 7.97 -9.28
N PRO A 9 -16.69 8.63 -8.38
CA PRO A 9 -17.01 8.09 -7.05
C PRO A 9 -17.82 6.79 -7.13
N ALA A 10 -18.70 6.62 -8.13
CA ALA A 10 -19.43 5.37 -8.32
C ALA A 10 -18.51 4.19 -8.64
N ARG A 11 -17.46 4.41 -9.44
CA ARG A 11 -16.46 3.36 -9.76
C ARG A 11 -15.57 3.07 -8.56
N TRP A 12 -15.25 4.08 -7.77
CA TRP A 12 -14.57 3.89 -6.48
C TRP A 12 -15.37 2.97 -5.57
N THR A 13 -16.65 3.27 -5.36
CA THR A 13 -17.55 2.45 -4.52
C THR A 13 -17.69 1.02 -5.03
N LEU A 14 -17.72 0.83 -6.35
CA LEU A 14 -17.78 -0.52 -6.93
C LEU A 14 -16.54 -1.36 -6.59
N LEU A 15 -15.36 -0.73 -6.53
CA LEU A 15 -14.08 -1.43 -6.34
C LEU A 15 -13.66 -1.52 -4.86
N TYR A 16 -13.96 -0.50 -4.06
CA TYR A 16 -13.47 -0.34 -2.68
C TYR A 16 -14.58 -0.04 -1.66
N GLY A 17 -15.85 -0.17 -2.06
CA GLY A 17 -16.99 -0.06 -1.16
C GLY A 17 -17.19 -1.32 -0.30
N THR A 18 -18.35 -1.40 0.33
CA THR A 18 -18.72 -2.57 1.14
C THR A 18 -18.85 -3.82 0.24
N PRO A 19 -18.13 -4.92 0.54
CA PRO A 19 -18.24 -6.15 -0.24
C PRO A 19 -19.67 -6.71 -0.27
N VAL A 20 -20.02 -7.35 -1.39
CA VAL A 20 -21.30 -8.07 -1.53
C VAL A 20 -21.25 -9.35 -0.71
N GLN A 21 -22.18 -9.51 0.23
CA GLN A 21 -22.25 -10.69 1.09
C GLN A 21 -22.56 -11.94 0.28
N GLY A 22 -21.76 -12.99 0.45
CA GLY A 22 -21.95 -14.28 -0.24
C GLY A 22 -21.44 -14.33 -1.68
N ASP A 23 -20.85 -13.24 -2.19
CA ASP A 23 -20.20 -13.24 -3.50
C ASP A 23 -18.76 -13.76 -3.38
N ALA A 24 -18.43 -14.80 -4.15
CA ALA A 24 -17.10 -15.38 -4.23
C ALA A 24 -16.67 -15.39 -5.71
N ALA A 25 -16.09 -14.28 -6.15
CA ALA A 25 -15.68 -14.12 -7.54
C ALA A 25 -14.52 -15.09 -7.89
N PRO A 26 -14.52 -15.74 -9.07
CA PRO A 26 -13.48 -16.71 -9.45
C PRO A 26 -12.08 -16.08 -9.53
N ALA A 27 -11.18 -16.55 -8.66
CA ALA A 27 -9.84 -16.01 -8.48
C ALA A 27 -9.00 -16.03 -9.75
N GLU A 28 -9.16 -17.05 -10.59
CA GLU A 28 -8.43 -17.23 -11.85
C GLU A 28 -8.66 -16.07 -12.83
N THR A 29 -9.81 -15.40 -12.72
CA THR A 29 -10.19 -14.28 -13.59
C THR A 29 -10.07 -12.92 -12.92
N THR A 30 -10.11 -12.86 -11.58
CA THR A 30 -10.13 -11.60 -10.84
C THR A 30 -8.78 -11.22 -10.25
N ASN A 31 -7.92 -12.18 -9.86
CA ASN A 31 -6.68 -11.90 -9.14
C ASN A 31 -5.74 -11.00 -9.94
N ALA A 32 -5.48 -11.34 -11.21
CA ALA A 32 -4.54 -10.59 -12.05
C ALA A 32 -4.93 -9.10 -12.19
N ALA A 33 -6.22 -8.79 -12.27
CA ALA A 33 -6.70 -7.41 -12.33
C ALA A 33 -6.79 -6.75 -10.94
N GLY A 34 -7.21 -7.52 -9.93
CA GLY A 34 -7.44 -7.06 -8.56
C GLY A 34 -6.17 -6.69 -7.81
N THR A 35 -5.04 -7.35 -8.09
CA THR A 35 -3.78 -7.11 -7.39
C THR A 35 -2.92 -6.02 -8.00
N ARG A 36 -3.22 -5.54 -9.22
CA ARG A 36 -2.34 -4.59 -9.95
C ARG A 36 -1.99 -3.33 -9.17
N VAL A 37 -2.97 -2.75 -8.47
CA VAL A 37 -2.75 -1.49 -7.75
C VAL A 37 -1.89 -1.73 -6.52
N THR A 38 -2.19 -2.78 -5.74
CA THR A 38 -1.37 -3.17 -4.58
C THR A 38 0.05 -3.54 -5.01
N ARG A 39 0.21 -4.31 -6.09
CA ARG A 39 1.52 -4.59 -6.70
C ARG A 39 2.24 -3.31 -7.07
N ARG A 40 1.56 -2.33 -7.69
CA ARG A 40 2.20 -1.08 -8.08
C ARG A 40 2.67 -0.25 -6.88
N VAL A 41 1.92 -0.25 -5.77
CA VAL A 41 2.35 0.40 -4.52
C VAL A 41 3.57 -0.30 -3.94
N LEU A 42 3.61 -1.64 -4.01
CA LEU A 42 4.77 -2.43 -3.58
C LEU A 42 6.02 -2.12 -4.41
N GLU A 43 5.89 -2.04 -5.74
CA GLU A 43 6.98 -1.64 -6.64
C GLU A 43 7.50 -0.23 -6.31
N ILE A 44 6.60 0.74 -6.08
CA ILE A 44 7.01 2.11 -5.71
C ILE A 44 7.76 2.13 -4.37
N ALA A 45 7.32 1.35 -3.38
CA ALA A 45 8.00 1.24 -2.10
C ALA A 45 9.37 0.54 -2.23
N ALA A 46 9.47 -0.45 -3.11
CA ALA A 46 10.74 -1.09 -3.45
C ALA A 46 11.68 -0.07 -4.08
N ASP A 47 11.26 0.63 -5.14
CA ASP A 47 12.05 1.66 -5.81
C ASP A 47 12.57 2.72 -4.83
N ALA A 48 11.71 3.20 -3.92
CA ALA A 48 12.08 4.17 -2.89
C ALA A 48 13.14 3.62 -1.91
N ALA A 49 13.04 2.36 -1.51
CA ALA A 49 14.04 1.74 -0.64
C ALA A 49 15.42 1.64 -1.32
N TRP A 50 15.46 1.62 -2.65
CA TRP A 50 16.70 1.50 -3.43
C TRP A 50 17.41 2.82 -3.66
N GLU A 51 16.75 3.96 -3.43
CA GLU A 51 17.34 5.29 -3.61
C GLU A 51 18.58 5.52 -2.72
N GLY A 52 18.77 4.72 -1.66
CA GLY A 52 19.96 4.71 -0.81
C GLY A 52 21.21 4.03 -1.41
N GLY A 53 21.13 3.50 -2.63
CA GLY A 53 22.28 2.90 -3.34
C GLY A 53 22.73 1.55 -2.77
N ASP A 54 24.02 1.21 -2.93
CA ASP A 54 24.54 -0.13 -2.58
C ASP A 54 24.40 -0.48 -1.09
N GLN A 55 24.45 0.50 -0.19
CA GLN A 55 24.22 0.28 1.24
C GLN A 55 22.76 -0.12 1.54
N ALA A 56 21.80 0.44 0.80
CA ALA A 56 20.41 0.04 0.92
C ALA A 56 20.18 -1.38 0.40
N ARG A 57 20.88 -1.78 -0.67
CA ARG A 57 20.84 -3.15 -1.21
C ARG A 57 21.37 -4.17 -0.20
N GLU A 58 22.54 -3.90 0.39
CA GLU A 58 23.10 -4.75 1.44
C GLU A 58 22.14 -4.90 2.63
N GLY A 59 21.47 -3.82 3.03
CA GLY A 59 20.44 -3.87 4.08
C GLY A 59 19.22 -4.70 3.71
N VAL A 60 18.75 -4.61 2.46
CA VAL A 60 17.64 -5.43 1.95
C VAL A 60 18.01 -6.92 1.92
N ASP A 61 19.21 -7.26 1.45
CA ASP A 61 19.69 -8.65 1.41
C ASP A 61 19.84 -9.23 2.81
N GLN A 62 20.40 -8.48 3.76
CA GLN A 62 20.46 -8.89 5.16
C GLN A 62 19.06 -9.11 5.75
N ALA A 63 18.10 -8.22 5.47
CA ALA A 63 16.72 -8.35 5.96
C ALA A 63 16.01 -9.61 5.42
N ARG A 64 16.31 -10.02 4.19
CA ARG A 64 15.80 -11.27 3.59
C ARG A 64 16.36 -12.51 4.24
N GLU A 65 17.65 -12.48 4.56
CA GLU A 65 18.34 -13.59 5.23
C GLU A 65 18.00 -13.69 6.72
N GLY A 66 17.13 -12.81 7.24
CA GLY A 66 16.75 -12.78 8.65
C GLY A 66 17.80 -12.13 9.55
N GLY A 67 18.64 -11.27 8.98
CA GLY A 67 19.56 -10.39 9.70
C GLY A 67 18.83 -9.44 10.64
N ALA A 68 19.61 -8.69 11.43
CA ALA A 68 19.04 -7.72 12.37
C ALA A 68 18.26 -6.65 11.59
N PRO A 69 16.98 -6.40 11.93
CA PRO A 69 16.22 -5.34 11.29
C PRO A 69 16.86 -3.98 11.54
N ALA A 70 16.70 -3.04 10.59
CA ALA A 70 17.07 -1.64 10.81
C ALA A 70 16.35 -1.08 12.05
N GLU A 71 16.95 -0.10 12.73
CA GLU A 71 16.45 0.42 14.02
C GLU A 71 14.98 0.87 13.97
N ASP A 72 14.53 1.43 12.83
CA ASP A 72 13.16 1.91 12.62
C ASP A 72 12.26 0.93 11.84
N ALA A 73 12.70 -0.31 11.65
CA ALA A 73 11.93 -1.29 10.90
C ALA A 73 10.81 -1.91 11.75
N PRO A 74 9.62 -2.18 11.17
CA PRO A 74 8.55 -2.85 11.90
C PRO A 74 8.98 -4.26 12.31
N ALA A 75 8.71 -4.63 13.57
CA ALA A 75 8.95 -5.99 14.04
C ALA A 75 7.97 -6.98 13.40
N LEU A 76 8.51 -8.03 12.76
CA LEU A 76 7.72 -9.05 12.07
C LEU A 76 7.79 -10.39 12.80
N ALA A 77 6.63 -10.99 13.06
CA ALA A 77 6.57 -12.39 13.48
C ALA A 77 7.12 -13.30 12.36
N PRO A 78 7.78 -14.44 12.68
CA PRO A 78 8.37 -15.31 11.67
C PRO A 78 7.42 -15.74 10.55
N ALA A 79 6.18 -16.10 10.90
CA ALA A 79 5.17 -16.49 9.91
C ALA A 79 4.75 -15.33 8.98
N VAL A 80 4.74 -14.09 9.49
CA VAL A 80 4.44 -12.91 8.68
C VAL A 80 5.59 -12.60 7.74
N ARG A 81 6.84 -12.71 8.22
CA ARG A 81 8.04 -12.58 7.36
C ARG A 81 7.98 -13.57 6.21
N GLU A 82 7.73 -14.84 6.50
CA GLU A 82 7.67 -15.89 5.48
C GLU A 82 6.59 -15.60 4.43
N LEU A 83 5.38 -15.25 4.85
CA LEU A 83 4.28 -14.89 3.95
C LEU A 83 4.66 -13.73 3.02
N LEU A 84 5.30 -12.69 3.55
CA LEU A 84 5.70 -11.51 2.77
C LEU A 84 6.84 -11.83 1.81
N THR A 85 7.82 -12.64 2.23
CA THR A 85 8.89 -13.12 1.36
C THR A 85 8.33 -13.91 0.17
N GLN A 86 7.38 -14.82 0.43
CA GLN A 86 6.72 -15.59 -0.63
C GLN A 86 5.92 -14.68 -1.58
N THR A 87 5.20 -13.71 -1.03
CA THR A 87 4.41 -12.74 -1.81
C THR A 87 5.29 -11.85 -2.70
N LEU A 88 6.42 -11.37 -2.17
CA LEU A 88 7.42 -10.60 -2.90
C LEU A 88 7.99 -11.41 -4.07
N ALA A 89 8.29 -12.68 -3.85
CA ALA A 89 8.76 -13.59 -4.89
C ALA A 89 7.67 -13.88 -5.95
N GLU A 90 6.42 -14.10 -5.54
CA GLU A 90 5.29 -14.30 -6.46
C GLU A 90 5.08 -13.09 -7.38
N PHE A 91 5.22 -11.88 -6.83
CA PHE A 91 5.12 -10.65 -7.60
C PHE A 91 6.40 -10.26 -8.32
N ASP A 92 7.51 -11.00 -8.19
CA ASP A 92 8.81 -10.63 -8.77
C ASP A 92 9.22 -9.20 -8.36
N VAL A 93 9.06 -8.90 -7.06
CA VAL A 93 9.42 -7.59 -6.48
C VAL A 93 10.61 -7.73 -5.57
N ASP A 94 11.69 -7.06 -5.95
CA ASP A 94 12.96 -7.06 -5.26
C ASP A 94 12.94 -6.08 -4.06
N ALA A 95 12.23 -6.45 -2.99
CA ALA A 95 12.26 -5.73 -1.71
C ALA A 95 12.43 -6.63 -0.46
N ALA A 96 12.66 -6.00 0.70
CA ALA A 96 12.62 -6.65 2.01
C ALA A 96 11.17 -6.82 2.52
N PRO A 97 10.88 -7.82 3.38
CA PRO A 97 9.55 -8.00 3.98
C PRO A 97 9.00 -6.75 4.68
N GLU A 98 9.87 -5.98 5.33
CA GLU A 98 9.53 -4.74 6.01
C GLU A 98 9.05 -3.65 5.04
N THR A 99 9.62 -3.59 3.83
CA THR A 99 9.16 -2.73 2.75
C THR A 99 7.75 -3.13 2.29
N ALA A 100 7.47 -4.43 2.21
CA ALA A 100 6.14 -4.92 1.88
C ALA A 100 5.10 -4.52 2.95
N VAL A 101 5.45 -4.57 4.24
CA VAL A 101 4.57 -4.06 5.31
C VAL A 101 4.26 -2.58 5.11
N ARG A 102 5.29 -1.73 4.88
CA ARG A 102 5.10 -0.30 4.62
C ARG A 102 4.18 -0.07 3.43
N ALA A 103 4.40 -0.78 2.32
CA ALA A 103 3.57 -0.70 1.13
C ALA A 103 2.10 -1.07 1.41
N ILE A 104 1.85 -2.16 2.15
CA ILE A 104 0.49 -2.58 2.52
C ILE A 104 -0.17 -1.56 3.45
N THR A 105 0.58 -0.98 4.39
CA THR A 105 0.09 0.11 5.26
C THR A 105 -0.31 1.33 4.44
N VAL A 106 0.53 1.77 3.51
CA VAL A 106 0.23 2.91 2.61
C VAL A 106 -0.97 2.62 1.73
N TRP A 107 -1.04 1.42 1.14
CA TRP A 107 -2.18 0.98 0.34
C TRP A 107 -3.49 1.03 1.14
N SER A 108 -3.50 0.43 2.32
CA SER A 108 -4.68 0.36 3.18
C SER A 108 -5.10 1.75 3.65
N GLY A 109 -4.14 2.59 4.03
CA GLY A 109 -4.37 3.98 4.41
C GLY A 109 -4.94 4.79 3.25
N LEU A 110 -4.39 4.65 2.04
CA LEU A 110 -4.84 5.36 0.85
C LEU A 110 -6.29 5.03 0.49
N VAL A 111 -6.66 3.75 0.55
CA VAL A 111 -8.07 3.34 0.37
C VAL A 111 -8.94 3.92 1.48
N GLY A 112 -8.46 3.87 2.74
CA GLY A 112 -9.18 4.40 3.89
C GLY A 112 -9.47 5.90 3.81
N VAL A 113 -8.46 6.73 3.53
CA VAL A 113 -8.62 8.19 3.46
C VAL A 113 -9.54 8.61 2.31
N LEU A 114 -9.41 7.94 1.16
CA LEU A 114 -10.26 8.23 0.00
C LEU A 114 -11.71 7.78 0.25
N SER A 115 -11.93 6.58 0.79
CA SER A 115 -13.26 6.10 1.15
C SER A 115 -13.91 6.95 2.24
N ALA A 116 -13.17 7.36 3.28
CA ALA A 116 -13.68 8.22 4.33
C ALA A 116 -14.15 9.58 3.78
N HIS A 117 -13.38 10.17 2.86
CA HIS A 117 -13.76 11.41 2.19
C HIS A 117 -14.97 11.22 1.28
N LEU A 118 -14.94 10.24 0.37
CA LEU A 118 -15.99 10.00 -0.62
C LEU A 118 -17.33 9.59 0.01
N PHE A 119 -17.30 8.87 1.13
CA PHE A 119 -18.51 8.46 1.86
C PHE A 119 -18.96 9.50 2.89
N GLY A 120 -18.33 10.69 2.92
CA GLY A 120 -18.73 11.79 3.80
C GLY A 120 -18.47 11.55 5.29
N GLN A 121 -17.62 10.58 5.64
CA GLN A 121 -17.30 10.22 7.03
C GLN A 121 -16.51 11.32 7.76
N LEU A 122 -15.87 12.21 7.01
CA LEU A 122 -15.15 13.38 7.53
C LEU A 122 -16.04 14.62 7.72
N GLY A 123 -17.33 14.54 7.36
CA GLY A 123 -18.28 15.66 7.42
C GLY A 123 -18.29 16.53 6.15
N ALA A 124 -19.35 17.34 6.02
CA ALA A 124 -19.62 18.13 4.82
C ALA A 124 -18.55 19.20 4.54
N ASP A 125 -18.00 19.83 5.58
CA ASP A 125 -16.97 20.85 5.42
C ASP A 125 -15.68 20.27 4.83
N ALA A 126 -15.29 19.06 5.25
CA ALA A 126 -14.14 18.37 4.70
C ALA A 126 -14.36 17.95 3.23
N VAL A 127 -15.57 17.49 2.90
CA VAL A 127 -15.94 17.15 1.51
C VAL A 127 -15.87 18.38 0.60
N ALA A 128 -16.32 19.55 1.09
CA ALA A 128 -16.26 20.80 0.34
C ALA A 128 -14.83 21.25 0.00
N LEU A 129 -13.84 20.87 0.81
CA LEU A 129 -12.42 21.14 0.57
C LEU A 129 -11.79 20.21 -0.49
N GLY A 130 -12.45 19.12 -0.89
CA GLY A 130 -12.02 18.27 -2.00
C GLY A 130 -10.58 17.75 -1.86
N GLU A 131 -9.73 18.00 -2.87
CA GLU A 131 -8.33 17.54 -2.86
C GLU A 131 -7.50 18.17 -1.74
N ASP A 132 -7.86 19.35 -1.23
CA ASP A 132 -7.04 20.08 -0.26
C ASP A 132 -7.01 19.39 1.10
N VAL A 133 -8.10 18.72 1.50
CA VAL A 133 -8.12 17.92 2.74
C VAL A 133 -7.40 16.58 2.58
N LEU A 134 -7.34 16.06 1.35
CA LEU A 134 -6.73 14.75 1.05
C LEU A 134 -5.21 14.84 0.90
N ARG A 135 -4.71 15.93 0.31
CA ARG A 135 -3.28 16.15 0.05
C ARG A 135 -2.37 15.90 1.26
N PRO A 136 -2.57 16.54 2.43
CA PRO A 136 -1.69 16.35 3.57
C PRO A 136 -1.71 14.90 4.10
N GLN A 137 -2.86 14.22 4.03
CA GLN A 137 -2.97 12.82 4.44
C GLN A 137 -2.18 11.89 3.51
N ILE A 138 -2.21 12.17 2.20
CA ILE A 138 -1.44 11.42 1.20
C ILE A 138 0.06 11.66 1.38
N GLU A 139 0.48 12.88 1.73
CA GLU A 139 1.87 13.19 2.04
C GLU A 139 2.36 12.41 3.27
N VAL A 140 1.57 12.36 4.34
CA VAL A 140 1.88 11.52 5.52
C VAL A 140 2.01 10.04 5.15
N LEU A 141 1.14 9.53 4.27
CA LEU A 141 1.25 8.15 3.78
C LEU A 141 2.50 7.94 2.93
N ALA A 142 2.89 8.91 2.10
CA ALA A 142 4.11 8.82 1.30
C ALA A 142 5.37 8.74 2.17
N ASP A 143 5.42 9.50 3.27
CA ASP A 143 6.55 9.48 4.21
C ASP A 143 6.76 8.11 4.89
N VAL A 144 5.74 7.23 4.90
CA VAL A 144 5.87 5.85 5.43
C VAL A 144 6.78 4.97 4.56
N ILE A 145 6.79 5.18 3.24
CA ILE A 145 7.59 4.41 2.28
C ILE A 145 8.88 5.13 1.86
N ALA A 146 8.88 6.46 1.90
CA ALA A 146 10.03 7.30 1.56
C ALA A 146 10.12 8.46 2.58
N PRO A 147 10.64 8.20 3.80
CA PRO A 147 10.80 9.25 4.79
C PRO A 147 11.75 10.34 4.26
N ARG A 148 11.29 11.59 4.31
CA ARG A 148 12.04 12.77 3.86
C ARG A 148 13.14 13.17 4.83
#